data_AF-A0A1M6APW2-F1
#
_entry.id   AF-A0A1M6APW2-F1
#
_cell.length_a   1.000
_cell.length_b   1.000
_cell.length_c   1.000
_cell.angle_alpha   90.00
_cell.angle_beta   90.00
_cell.angle_gamma   90.00
#
_symmetry.space_group_name_H-M   'P 1'
#
loop_
_entity.id
_entity.type
_entity.pdbx_description
1 polymer ?
#
loop_
_entity_poly.entity_id
_entity_poly.type
_entity_poly.pdbx_seq_one_letter_code
_entity_poly.pdbx_strand_id
1 'polypeptide(L)'
;MGRARTEGLRPHPAGRGHDGGEPGGGNRFLIVDRDGDHYVQVWRFDGGGYELEYRDGGPHSHHRAFSDSSVEVATAMSGWLTAARDWREPLTWEDISHRFTGDAG
;
A
#
# COMPACT_ATOMS: atom_id res chain seq x y z
N MET A 1 5.37 13.33 13.25
CA MET A 1 6.35 12.22 13.22
C MET A 1 5.57 10.95 12.99
N GLY A 2 5.65 10.37 11.78
CA GLY A 2 4.91 9.16 11.41
C GLY A 2 5.48 7.93 12.14
N ARG A 3 4.61 6.97 12.48
CA ARG A 3 5.03 5.71 13.11
C ARG A 3 5.11 4.63 12.04
N ALA A 4 6.26 3.96 11.92
CA ALA A 4 6.34 2.71 11.19
C ALA A 4 5.82 1.59 12.09
N ARG A 5 4.83 0.82 11.63
CA ARG A 5 4.34 -0.37 12.35
C ARG A 5 4.56 -1.61 11.49
N THR A 6 5.10 -2.66 12.10
CA THR A 6 5.30 -3.98 11.50
C THR A 6 4.41 -5.06 12.12
N GLU A 7 3.49 -4.70 13.01
CA GLU A 7 2.64 -5.66 13.72
C GLU A 7 1.29 -5.88 13.02
N GLY A 8 1.06 -7.12 12.58
CA GLY A 8 -0.16 -7.87 12.83
C GLY A 8 -1.51 -7.33 12.34
N LEU A 9 -1.55 -6.29 11.52
CA LEU A 9 -2.79 -5.91 10.84
C LEU A 9 -3.11 -7.02 9.84
N ARG A 10 -4.27 -7.66 10.02
CA ARG A 10 -4.74 -8.76 9.17
C ARG A 10 -4.54 -8.37 7.70
N PRO A 11 -4.00 -9.27 6.86
CA PRO A 11 -3.88 -8.99 5.43
C PRO A 11 -5.26 -8.58 4.90
N HIS A 12 -5.31 -7.49 4.14
CA HIS A 12 -6.53 -7.11 3.45
C HIS A 12 -6.96 -8.29 2.56
N PRO A 13 -8.22 -8.76 2.63
CA PRO A 13 -8.69 -9.90 1.84
C PRO A 13 -8.92 -9.49 0.38
N ALA A 14 -7.85 -9.13 -0.33
CA ALA A 14 -7.84 -9.00 -1.79
C ALA A 14 -6.89 -10.07 -2.36
N GLY A 15 -7.19 -11.34 -2.06
CA GLY A 15 -6.36 -12.47 -2.46
C GLY A 15 -7.01 -13.80 -2.13
N ARG A 16 -8.31 -13.97 -2.42
CA ARG A 16 -8.89 -15.31 -2.43
C ARG A 16 -8.36 -16.03 -3.67
N GLY A 17 -7.34 -16.86 -3.47
CA GLY A 17 -6.90 -17.87 -4.43
C GLY A 17 -5.38 -18.10 -4.44
N HIS A 18 -4.86 -18.82 -3.45
CA HIS A 18 -4.12 -20.07 -3.67
C HIS A 18 -3.65 -20.69 -2.34
N ASP A 19 -3.62 -22.00 -2.33
CA ASP A 19 -3.50 -22.93 -1.20
C ASP A 19 -2.37 -22.66 -0.19
N GLY A 20 -2.73 -22.74 1.09
CA GLY A 20 -2.15 -23.72 2.02
C GLY A 20 -0.65 -23.73 2.34
N GLY A 21 0.14 -22.74 1.96
CA GLY A 21 1.55 -22.63 2.35
C GLY A 21 1.73 -21.81 3.64
N GLU A 22 2.40 -22.37 4.65
CA GLU A 22 2.87 -21.59 5.81
C GLU A 22 3.63 -20.34 5.35
N PRO A 23 3.40 -19.15 5.93
CA PRO A 23 4.11 -17.94 5.54
C PRO A 23 5.58 -18.10 5.90
N GLY A 24 6.43 -18.28 4.88
CA GLY A 24 7.88 -18.15 5.02
C GLY A 24 8.21 -16.82 5.73
N GLY A 25 8.98 -16.92 6.81
CA GLY A 25 9.25 -15.81 7.72
C GLY A 25 9.95 -14.64 7.04
N GLY A 26 9.19 -13.59 6.74
CA GLY A 26 9.69 -12.31 6.26
C GLY A 26 8.61 -11.23 6.38
N ASN A 27 9.04 -9.99 6.67
CA ASN A 27 8.15 -8.83 6.70
C ASN A 27 7.76 -8.50 5.25
N ARG A 28 6.69 -9.12 4.73
CA ARG A 28 6.20 -8.93 3.36
C ARG A 28 5.52 -7.58 3.13
N PHE A 29 5.30 -6.83 4.20
CA PHE A 29 4.64 -5.54 4.16
C PHE A 29 5.37 -4.50 5.01
N LEU A 30 5.24 -3.25 4.60
CA LEU A 30 5.63 -2.08 5.38
C LEU A 30 4.51 -1.05 5.27
N ILE A 31 4.07 -0.54 6.43
CA ILE A 31 3.08 0.54 6.52
C ILE A 31 3.74 1.73 7.20
N VAL A 32 3.62 2.89 6.57
CA VAL A 32 3.95 4.17 7.15
C VAL A 32 2.66 4.95 7.32
N ASP A 33 2.37 5.32 8.57
CA ASP A 33 1.11 5.94 8.95
C ASP A 33 1.34 7.25 9.73
N ARG A 34 0.45 8.23 9.51
CA ARG A 34 0.44 9.49 10.27
C ARG A 34 -0.61 9.49 11.37
N ASP A 35 -1.82 9.03 11.08
CA ASP A 35 -2.99 9.16 11.97
C ASP A 35 -4.05 8.05 11.81
N GLY A 36 -3.81 7.04 10.97
CA GLY A 36 -4.73 5.95 10.65
C GLY A 36 -5.45 6.12 9.32
N ASP A 37 -5.72 7.37 8.92
CA ASP A 37 -6.44 7.70 7.67
C ASP A 37 -5.51 8.20 6.57
N HIS A 38 -4.29 8.62 6.92
CA HIS A 38 -3.22 8.96 5.99
C HIS A 38 -2.06 7.97 6.10
N TYR A 39 -1.97 7.05 5.15
CA TYR A 39 -0.92 6.05 5.12
C TYR A 39 -0.40 5.79 3.71
N VAL A 40 0.80 5.21 3.65
CA VAL A 40 1.33 4.49 2.49
C VAL A 40 1.77 3.09 2.92
N GLN A 41 1.37 2.08 2.16
CA GLN A 41 1.63 0.68 2.44
C GLN A 41 2.20 -0.02 1.22
N VAL A 42 3.29 -0.77 1.38
CA VAL A 42 3.80 -1.69 0.36
C VAL A 42 3.58 -3.14 0.75
N TRP A 43 3.23 -3.96 -0.23
CA TRP A 43 3.29 -5.41 -0.19
C TRP A 43 4.27 -5.91 -1.25
N ARG A 44 5.15 -6.86 -0.91
CA ARG A 44 6.03 -7.55 -1.86
C ARG A 44 5.47 -8.92 -2.20
N PHE A 45 5.25 -9.19 -3.49
CA PHE A 45 4.73 -10.48 -3.94
C PHE A 45 5.80 -11.58 -3.89
N ASP A 46 5.33 -12.81 -3.70
CA ASP A 46 6.14 -14.01 -3.86
C ASP A 46 6.49 -14.14 -5.35
N GLY A 47 7.80 -14.20 -5.66
CA GLY A 47 8.29 -14.18 -7.05
C GLY A 47 8.77 -12.81 -7.55
N GLY A 48 8.59 -11.74 -6.77
CA GLY A 48 9.01 -10.38 -7.12
C GLY A 48 7.83 -9.45 -7.45
N GLY A 49 8.12 -8.16 -7.57
CA GLY A 49 7.09 -7.14 -7.74
C GLY A 49 6.47 -6.65 -6.43
N TYR A 50 5.76 -5.54 -6.55
CA TYR A 50 5.25 -4.77 -5.44
C TYR A 50 3.84 -4.24 -5.74
N GLU A 51 3.00 -4.23 -4.72
CA GLU A 51 1.78 -3.43 -4.67
C GLU A 51 2.02 -2.29 -3.68
N LEU A 52 1.81 -1.05 -4.10
CA LEU A 52 1.88 0.12 -3.25
C LEU A 52 0.49 0.74 -3.16
N GLU A 53 -0.02 0.93 -1.95
CA GLU A 53 -1.28 1.62 -1.68
C GLU A 53 -1.02 2.90 -0.89
N TYR A 54 -1.87 3.91 -1.09
CA TYR A 54 -1.98 5.02 -0.15
C TYR A 54 -3.43 5.41 0.09
N ARG A 55 -3.65 6.00 1.26
CA ARG A 55 -4.91 6.63 1.63
C ARG A 55 -4.66 8.08 2.05
N ASP A 56 -5.53 8.97 1.61
CA ASP A 56 -5.44 10.41 1.86
C ASP A 56 -6.71 10.90 2.59
N GLY A 57 -6.77 10.63 3.89
CA GLY A 57 -7.80 11.19 4.79
C GLY A 57 -9.12 10.42 4.84
N GLY A 58 -9.21 9.25 4.19
CA GLY A 58 -10.36 8.34 4.34
C GLY A 58 -10.59 7.41 3.15
N PRO A 59 -11.63 6.55 3.22
CA PRO A 59 -11.89 5.53 2.19
C PRO A 59 -12.25 6.10 0.81
N HIS A 60 -12.65 7.37 0.73
CA HIS A 60 -12.97 8.08 -0.51
C HIS A 60 -11.74 8.57 -1.29
N SER A 61 -10.54 8.46 -0.73
CA SER A 61 -9.29 8.71 -1.45
C SER A 61 -8.31 7.59 -1.12
N HIS A 62 -8.48 6.47 -1.82
CA HIS A 62 -7.67 5.28 -1.71
C HIS A 62 -7.20 4.86 -3.09
N HIS A 63 -5.89 4.78 -3.25
CA HIS A 63 -5.26 4.48 -4.53
C HIS A 63 -4.25 3.36 -4.39
N ARG A 64 -3.99 2.67 -5.51
CA ARG A 64 -3.03 1.57 -5.60
C ARG A 64 -2.22 1.65 -6.89
N ALA A 65 -0.99 1.18 -6.83
CA ALA A 65 -0.13 0.97 -7.99
C ALA A 65 0.59 -0.37 -7.89
N PHE A 66 0.96 -0.92 -9.05
CA PHE A 66 1.82 -2.09 -9.18
C PHE A 66 3.13 -1.69 -9.83
N SER A 67 4.25 -2.26 -9.38
CA SER A 67 5.54 -2.08 -10.03
C SER A 67 6.46 -3.28 -9.76
N ASP A 68 7.27 -3.63 -10.75
CA ASP A 68 8.37 -4.59 -10.59
C ASP A 68 9.66 -3.94 -10.09
N SER A 69 9.69 -2.60 -9.99
CA SER A 69 10.84 -1.81 -9.58
C SER A 69 10.77 -1.42 -8.12
N SER A 70 11.66 -1.98 -7.31
CA SER A 70 11.82 -1.56 -5.91
C SER A 70 12.24 -0.09 -5.78
N VAL A 71 12.90 0.47 -6.80
CA VAL A 71 13.37 1.86 -6.82
C VAL A 71 12.20 2.83 -6.98
N GLU A 72 11.26 2.54 -7.88
CA GLU A 72 10.05 3.37 -8.06
C GLU A 72 9.20 3.39 -6.78
N VAL A 73 9.00 2.21 -6.19
CA VAL A 73 8.28 2.03 -4.92
C VAL A 73 8.94 2.80 -3.78
N ALA A 74 10.26 2.63 -3.61
CA ALA A 74 11.01 3.33 -2.56
C ALA A 74 11.00 4.86 -2.76
N THR A 75 11.05 5.32 -4.01
CA THR A 75 10.98 6.74 -4.37
C THR A 75 9.62 7.33 -4.01
N ALA A 76 8.53 6.67 -4.40
CA ALA A 76 7.18 7.10 -4.05
C ALA A 76 6.94 7.12 -2.53
N MET A 77 7.36 6.07 -1.81
CA MET A 77 7.24 6.03 -0.34
C MET A 77 8.04 7.13 0.35
N SER A 78 9.28 7.37 -0.08
CA SER A 78 10.14 8.41 0.50
C SER A 78 9.62 9.83 0.17
N GLY A 79 9.08 10.02 -1.04
CA GLY A 79 8.42 11.25 -1.44
C GLY A 79 7.16 11.53 -0.62
N TRP A 80 6.32 10.51 -0.39
CA TRP A 80 5.14 10.64 0.48
C TRP A 80 5.54 11.03 1.91
N LEU A 81 6.57 10.37 2.44
CA LEU A 81 7.12 10.64 3.78
C LEU A 81 7.59 12.09 3.95
N THR A 82 8.20 12.65 2.91
CA THR A 82 8.75 14.01 2.91
C THR A 82 7.79 15.06 2.35
N ALA A 83 6.57 14.66 1.98
CA ALA A 83 5.57 15.52 1.33
C ALA A 83 6.10 16.20 0.04
N ALA A 84 6.93 15.50 -0.73
CA ALA A 84 7.34 15.93 -2.07
C ALA A 84 6.09 16.10 -2.96
N ARG A 85 6.08 17.04 -3.91
CA ARG A 85 4.89 17.31 -4.74
C ARG A 85 4.65 16.25 -5.81
N ASP A 86 5.72 15.64 -6.27
CA ASP A 86 5.89 14.73 -7.40
C ASP A 86 5.97 13.25 -6.97
N TRP A 87 5.74 12.95 -5.69
CA TRP A 87 5.90 11.60 -5.15
C TRP A 87 5.04 10.52 -5.83
N ARG A 88 3.98 10.92 -6.54
CA ARG A 88 3.09 10.03 -7.30
C ARG A 88 3.63 9.69 -8.70
N GLU A 89 4.49 10.52 -9.28
CA GLU A 89 4.95 10.39 -10.67
C GLU A 89 5.68 9.07 -11.00
N PRO A 90 6.43 8.43 -10.08
CA PRO A 90 7.13 7.17 -10.40
C PRO A 90 6.20 5.98 -10.69
N LEU A 91 4.89 6.09 -10.43
CA LEU A 91 3.95 4.98 -10.48
C LEU A 91 2.66 5.36 -11.21
N THR A 92 2.02 4.38 -11.82
CA THR A 92 0.67 4.53 -12.38
C THR A 92 -0.36 4.12 -11.35
N TRP A 93 -1.22 5.06 -10.93
CA TRP A 93 -2.17 4.86 -9.84
C TRP A 93 -3.58 4.53 -10.35
N GLU A 94 -4.18 3.51 -9.76
CA GLU A 94 -5.58 3.14 -9.87
C GLU A 94 -6.33 3.73 -8.66
N ASP A 95 -7.46 4.41 -8.87
CA ASP A 95 -8.40 4.69 -7.79
C ASP A 95 -9.16 3.40 -7.42
N ILE A 96 -9.06 3.01 -6.17
CA ILE A 96 -9.72 1.84 -5.61
C ILE A 96 -10.73 2.20 -4.52
N SER A 97 -11.08 3.49 -4.39
CA SER A 97 -11.97 4.03 -3.37
C SER A 97 -13.34 3.36 -3.38
N HIS A 98 -13.83 2.96 -4.56
CA HIS A 98 -15.08 2.20 -4.74
C HIS A 98 -15.10 0.85 -4.00
N ARG A 99 -13.95 0.27 -3.64
CA ARG A 99 -13.88 -1.00 -2.89
C ARG A 99 -14.09 -0.81 -1.39
N PHE A 100 -13.99 0.43 -0.92
CA PHE A 100 -14.02 0.81 0.49
C PHE A 100 -15.17 1.74 0.83
N THR A 101 -15.80 2.31 -0.20
CA THR A 101 -16.98 3.15 -0.10
C THR A 101 -18.13 2.34 -0.66
N GLY A 102 -19.17 2.10 0.13
CA GLY A 102 -20.37 1.42 -0.38
C GLY A 102 -20.99 2.27 -1.47
N ASP A 103 -21.54 1.65 -2.52
CA ASP A 103 -22.34 2.35 -3.52
C ASP A 103 -23.35 3.24 -2.77
N ALA A 104 -23.25 4.56 -2.96
CA ALA A 104 -24.41 5.41 -2.74
C ALA A 104 -25.41 4.94 -3.81
N GLY A 105 -26.45 4.24 -3.36
CA GLY A 105 -27.39 3.53 -4.22
C GLY A 105 -28.10 4.38 -5.27
#